data_AF-A0A291BB01-F1
#
_entry.id   AF-A0A291BB01-F1
#
_cell.length_a   1.000
_cell.length_b   1.000
_cell.length_c   1.000
_cell.angle_alpha   90.00
_cell.angle_beta   90.00
_cell.angle_gamma   90.00
#
_symmetry.space_group_name_H-M   'P 1'
#
loop_
_entity.id
_entity.type
_entity.pdbx_description
1 polymer ?
#
loop_
_entity_poly.entity_id
_entity_poly.type
_entity_poly.pdbx_seq_one_letter_code
_entity_poly.pdbx_strand_id
1 'polypeptide(L)'
;MSLLKTKDAKKNNSSRDREQLVTLSEARAAFEEERRKKNNEYQRSHLEKHKEAWRKDKAEVDQFHDIGDFLAYVTRTFSDANNPRIGLHSMKINAHEHAIIQAALKLEGARSSRELFVKLCNEVIKKNS
;
A
#
# COMPACT_ATOMS: atom_id res chain seq x y z
N MET A 1 -56.84 -25.87 -50.79
CA MET A 1 -56.37 -26.97 -49.92
C MET A 1 -55.05 -26.55 -49.28
N SER A 2 -55.12 -26.22 -47.98
CA SER A 2 -53.97 -25.87 -47.13
C SER A 2 -53.20 -27.14 -46.75
N LEU A 3 -51.87 -27.10 -46.83
CA LEU A 3 -50.99 -28.08 -46.20
C LEU A 3 -49.74 -27.37 -45.64
N LEU A 4 -49.90 -26.70 -44.50
CA LEU A 4 -48.83 -26.61 -43.50
C LEU A 4 -49.01 -27.78 -42.53
N LYS A 5 -47.94 -28.56 -42.28
CA LYS A 5 -47.56 -29.05 -40.93
C LYS A 5 -46.25 -29.85 -40.90
N THR A 6 -45.31 -29.29 -40.14
CA THR A 6 -44.39 -29.93 -39.16
C THR A 6 -43.38 -30.98 -39.62
N LYS A 7 -42.10 -30.61 -39.53
CA LYS A 7 -41.05 -31.46 -38.95
C LYS A 7 -40.23 -30.64 -37.95
N ASP A 8 -40.65 -30.68 -36.69
CA ASP A 8 -39.76 -30.47 -35.57
C ASP A 8 -38.69 -31.57 -35.54
N ALA A 9 -37.43 -31.20 -35.35
CA ALA A 9 -36.61 -31.69 -34.24
C ALA A 9 -35.09 -31.56 -34.54
N LYS A 10 -34.43 -30.81 -33.65
CA LYS A 10 -33.07 -31.00 -33.14
C LYS A 10 -31.92 -31.08 -34.17
N LYS A 11 -31.16 -30.00 -34.25
CA LYS A 11 -29.69 -30.12 -34.29
C LYS A 11 -29.09 -29.45 -33.06
N ASN A 12 -28.42 -30.29 -32.29
CA ASN A 12 -27.88 -30.08 -30.96
C ASN A 12 -26.78 -29.00 -30.90
N ASN A 13 -26.73 -28.34 -29.75
CA ASN A 13 -25.55 -28.05 -28.93
C ASN A 13 -24.21 -27.93 -29.67
N SER A 14 -23.76 -26.70 -29.88
CA SER A 14 -22.71 -26.07 -29.06
C SER A 14 -22.20 -24.87 -29.83
N SER A 15 -22.67 -23.67 -29.51
CA SER A 15 -21.83 -22.49 -29.69
C SER A 15 -20.68 -22.65 -28.69
N ARG A 16 -19.66 -23.43 -29.05
CA ARG A 16 -18.35 -23.27 -28.41
C ARG A 16 -18.02 -21.80 -28.60
N ASP A 17 -17.85 -21.09 -27.50
CA ASP A 17 -17.36 -19.73 -27.45
C ASP A 17 -16.22 -19.59 -28.47
N ARG A 18 -16.52 -18.99 -29.61
CA ARG A 18 -15.49 -18.68 -30.60
C ARG A 18 -14.78 -17.47 -30.04
N GLU A 19 -13.57 -17.66 -29.53
CA GLU A 19 -12.70 -16.58 -29.09
C GLU A 19 -12.57 -15.56 -30.24
N GLN A 20 -12.82 -14.28 -29.94
CA GLN A 20 -12.67 -13.20 -30.91
C GLN A 20 -11.22 -13.20 -31.44
N LEU A 21 -11.06 -13.00 -32.74
CA LEU A 21 -9.73 -12.79 -33.33
C LEU A 21 -9.24 -11.40 -32.92
N VAL A 22 -8.33 -11.36 -31.94
CA VAL A 22 -7.75 -10.13 -31.38
C VAL A 22 -6.40 -9.85 -32.05
N THR A 23 -6.08 -8.58 -32.30
CA THR A 23 -4.76 -8.19 -32.84
C THR A 23 -3.65 -8.41 -31.81
N LEU A 24 -2.41 -8.64 -32.25
CA LEU A 24 -1.26 -8.79 -31.34
C LEU A 24 -1.06 -7.60 -30.40
N SER A 25 -1.40 -6.38 -30.84
CA SER A 25 -1.38 -5.16 -30.02
C SER A 25 -2.42 -5.18 -28.91
N GLU A 26 -3.66 -5.58 -29.23
CA GLU A 26 -4.74 -5.68 -28.24
C GLU A 26 -4.49 -6.80 -27.24
N ALA A 27 -3.94 -7.93 -27.68
CA ALA A 27 -3.54 -9.03 -26.78
C ALA A 27 -2.44 -8.60 -25.79
N ARG A 28 -1.46 -7.80 -26.23
CA ARG A 28 -0.41 -7.25 -25.34
C ARG A 28 -0.98 -6.22 -24.36
N ALA A 29 -1.84 -5.30 -24.82
CA ALA A 29 -2.47 -4.30 -23.97
C ALA A 29 -3.35 -4.97 -22.89
N ALA A 30 -4.14 -5.98 -23.26
CA ALA A 30 -4.95 -6.74 -22.32
C ALA A 30 -4.08 -7.45 -21.26
N PHE A 31 -2.97 -8.06 -21.67
CA PHE A 31 -2.03 -8.72 -20.75
C PHE A 31 -1.35 -7.72 -19.79
N GLU A 32 -0.92 -6.56 -20.29
CA GLU A 32 -0.34 -5.50 -19.45
C GLU A 32 -1.36 -4.94 -18.46
N GLU A 33 -2.61 -4.73 -18.89
CA GLU A 33 -3.68 -4.27 -18.01
C GLU A 33 -3.99 -5.32 -16.93
N GLU A 34 -4.01 -6.60 -17.28
CA GLU A 34 -4.21 -7.70 -16.34
C GLU A 34 -3.06 -7.81 -15.33
N ARG A 35 -1.80 -7.67 -15.76
CA ARG A 35 -0.64 -7.56 -14.86
C ARG A 35 -0.74 -6.37 -13.92
N ARG A 36 -1.14 -5.21 -14.44
CA ARG A 36 -1.33 -3.99 -13.64
C ARG A 36 -2.42 -4.21 -12.59
N LYS A 37 -3.55 -4.81 -12.96
CA LYS A 37 -4.65 -5.16 -12.04
C LYS A 37 -4.15 -6.10 -10.94
N LYS A 38 -3.49 -7.20 -11.32
CA LYS A 38 -2.91 -8.17 -10.36
C LYS A 38 -1.91 -7.52 -9.40
N ASN A 39 -1.01 -6.69 -9.91
CA ASN A 39 -0.04 -5.98 -9.06
C ASN A 39 -0.72 -5.01 -8.10
N ASN A 40 -1.69 -4.23 -8.57
CA ASN A 40 -2.44 -3.30 -7.74
C ASN A 40 -3.23 -4.03 -6.65
N GLU A 41 -3.82 -5.18 -7.00
CA GLU A 41 -4.60 -6.01 -6.08
C GLU A 41 -3.72 -6.68 -5.03
N TYR A 42 -2.56 -7.19 -5.43
CA TYR A 42 -1.53 -7.68 -4.50
C TYR A 42 -1.05 -6.57 -3.55
N GLN A 43 -0.76 -5.38 -4.06
CA GLN A 43 -0.35 -4.25 -3.22
C GLN A 43 -1.47 -3.84 -2.25
N ARG A 44 -2.72 -3.81 -2.71
CA ARG A 44 -3.89 -3.51 -1.84
C ARG A 44 -4.06 -4.56 -0.75
N SER A 45 -4.02 -5.84 -1.08
CA SER A 45 -4.20 -6.92 -0.10
C SER A 45 -3.05 -6.97 0.91
N HIS A 46 -1.82 -6.78 0.44
CA HIS A 46 -0.65 -6.70 1.31
C HIS A 46 -0.69 -5.48 2.22
N LEU A 47 -1.16 -4.33 1.74
CA LEU A 47 -1.37 -3.15 2.57
C LEU A 47 -2.43 -3.44 3.63
N GLU A 48 -3.62 -3.91 3.26
CA GLU A 48 -4.70 -4.18 4.21
C GLU A 48 -4.30 -5.19 5.29
N LYS A 49 -3.56 -6.26 4.94
CA LYS A 49 -3.10 -7.28 5.88
C LYS A 49 -2.35 -6.70 7.10
N HIS A 50 -1.53 -5.68 6.88
CA HIS A 50 -0.69 -5.10 7.93
C HIS A 50 -1.21 -3.76 8.46
N LYS A 51 -2.18 -3.14 7.77
CA LYS A 51 -2.69 -1.79 8.06
C LYS A 51 -3.42 -1.70 9.39
N GLU A 52 -4.10 -2.77 9.81
CA GLU A 52 -4.80 -2.77 11.10
C GLU A 52 -3.82 -2.88 12.28
N ALA A 53 -2.87 -3.82 12.21
CA ALA A 53 -1.80 -3.95 13.20
C ALA A 53 -1.00 -2.64 13.32
N TRP A 54 -0.57 -2.08 12.19
CA TRP A 54 0.12 -0.79 12.19
C TRP A 54 -0.71 0.36 12.76
N ARG A 55 -2.02 0.43 12.45
CA ARG A 55 -2.90 1.45 13.01
C ARG A 55 -3.00 1.34 14.54
N LYS A 56 -3.07 0.12 15.06
CA LYS A 56 -3.09 -0.14 16.50
C LYS A 56 -1.80 0.31 17.16
N ASP A 57 -0.65 -0.11 16.64
CA ASP A 57 0.66 0.20 17.22
C ASP A 57 0.95 1.71 17.12
N LYS A 58 0.59 2.34 15.99
CA LYS A 58 0.69 3.80 15.86
C LYS A 58 -0.20 4.54 16.84
N ALA A 59 -1.43 4.06 17.06
CA ALA A 59 -2.36 4.69 17.99
C ALA A 59 -1.88 4.62 19.45
N GLU A 60 -1.14 3.58 19.82
CA GLU A 60 -0.43 3.54 21.11
C GLU A 60 0.59 4.68 21.19
N VAL A 61 1.44 4.82 20.17
CA VAL A 61 2.47 5.88 20.14
C VAL A 61 1.87 7.29 20.14
N ASP A 62 0.73 7.50 19.47
CA ASP A 62 0.05 8.79 19.42
C ASP A 62 -0.52 9.22 20.80
N GLN A 63 -0.69 8.30 21.75
CA GLN A 63 -1.15 8.61 23.12
C GLN A 63 -0.03 9.16 23.99
N PHE A 64 1.23 9.03 23.58
CA PHE A 64 2.35 9.51 24.36
C PHE A 64 2.44 11.04 24.31
N HIS A 65 2.69 11.62 25.48
CA HIS A 65 2.82 13.06 25.64
C HIS A 65 4.18 13.45 26.18
N ASP A 66 4.80 12.60 27.00
CA ASP A 66 6.10 12.86 27.57
C ASP A 66 7.20 12.20 26.74
N ILE A 67 8.35 12.87 26.70
CA ILE A 67 9.51 12.35 25.97
C ILE A 67 9.98 10.99 26.51
N GLY A 68 9.84 10.78 27.83
CA GLY A 68 10.21 9.52 28.47
C GLY A 68 9.44 8.33 27.91
N ASP A 69 8.16 8.50 27.60
CA ASP A 69 7.31 7.44 27.04
C ASP A 69 7.78 7.03 25.64
N PHE A 70 8.09 8.01 24.78
CA PHE A 70 8.63 7.72 23.46
C PHE A 70 9.96 6.98 23.53
N LEU A 71 10.87 7.41 24.39
CA LEU A 71 12.18 6.77 24.54
C LEU A 71 12.04 5.34 25.10
N ALA A 72 11.19 5.14 26.10
CA ALA A 72 10.90 3.81 26.64
C ALA A 72 10.29 2.89 25.58
N TYR A 73 9.35 3.40 24.77
CA TYR A 73 8.77 2.65 23.66
C TYR A 73 9.83 2.27 22.62
N VAL A 74 10.70 3.20 22.22
CA VAL A 74 11.80 2.95 21.26
C VAL A 74 12.74 1.87 21.79
N THR A 75 13.12 1.91 23.07
CA THR A 75 13.95 0.86 23.68
C THR A 75 13.23 -0.49 23.69
N ARG A 76 11.96 -0.53 24.08
CA ARG A 76 11.16 -1.76 24.15
C ARG A 76 10.95 -2.41 22.79
N THR A 77 10.80 -1.60 21.74
CA THR A 77 10.46 -2.04 20.37
C THR A 77 11.66 -2.08 19.44
N PHE A 78 12.89 -2.08 19.98
CA PHE A 78 14.10 -2.10 19.15
C PHE A 78 14.15 -3.29 18.17
N SER A 79 13.67 -4.46 18.59
CA SER A 79 13.56 -5.65 17.74
C SER A 79 12.56 -5.50 16.59
N ASP A 80 11.59 -4.59 16.74
CA ASP A 80 10.51 -4.32 15.78
C ASP A 80 10.90 -3.29 14.72
N ALA A 81 12.15 -2.79 14.72
CA ALA A 81 12.63 -1.81 13.74
C ALA A 81 12.48 -2.30 12.28
N ASN A 82 12.45 -3.62 12.07
CA ASN A 82 12.26 -4.24 10.76
C ASN A 82 10.79 -4.58 10.41
N ASN A 83 9.83 -4.17 11.26
CA ASN A 83 8.42 -4.43 11.01
C ASN A 83 7.94 -3.73 9.71
N PRO A 84 6.94 -4.32 9.02
CA PRO A 84 6.42 -3.77 7.78
C PRO A 84 6.06 -2.29 7.90
N ARG A 85 6.59 -1.48 7.00
CA ARG A 85 6.31 -0.04 6.92
C ARG A 85 5.05 0.22 6.13
N ILE A 86 4.18 1.07 6.66
CA ILE A 86 2.90 1.41 6.03
C ILE A 86 2.76 2.93 5.97
N GLY A 87 2.13 3.44 4.92
CA GLY A 87 1.94 4.87 4.73
C GLY A 87 1.39 5.20 3.33
N LEU A 88 0.81 6.38 3.21
CA LEU A 88 0.30 6.92 1.94
C LEU A 88 1.38 7.76 1.26
N HIS A 89 1.60 7.46 -0.02
CA HIS A 89 2.27 8.21 -1.10
C HIS A 89 3.65 8.89 -0.91
N SER A 90 4.08 9.30 0.29
CA SER A 90 5.34 10.06 0.47
C SER A 90 6.27 9.54 1.56
N MET A 91 5.74 8.85 2.59
CA MET A 91 6.59 8.25 3.63
C MET A 91 5.91 7.00 4.22
N LYS A 92 6.58 5.86 4.12
CA LYS A 92 6.15 4.61 4.78
C LYS A 92 6.99 4.44 6.04
N ILE A 93 6.34 4.34 7.19
CA ILE A 93 7.02 4.11 8.47
C ILE A 93 6.30 3.01 9.25
N ASN A 94 7.01 2.33 10.13
CA ASN A 94 6.39 1.49 11.16
C ASN A 94 6.19 2.29 12.47
N ALA A 95 5.56 1.68 13.48
CA ALA A 95 5.30 2.36 14.75
C ALA A 95 6.57 2.70 15.53
N HIS A 96 7.62 1.86 15.43
CA HIS A 96 8.92 2.13 16.04
C HIS A 96 9.55 3.41 15.45
N GLU A 97 9.58 3.52 14.12
CA GLU A 97 10.07 4.70 13.41
C GLU A 97 9.20 5.94 13.71
N HIS A 98 7.89 5.78 13.82
CA HIS A 98 6.99 6.86 14.24
C HIS A 98 7.34 7.38 15.64
N ALA A 99 7.63 6.49 16.60
CA ALA A 99 8.04 6.86 17.94
C ALA A 99 9.39 7.61 17.95
N ILE A 100 10.36 7.17 17.14
CA ILE A 100 11.65 7.88 16.97
C ILE A 100 11.41 9.30 16.44
N ILE A 101 10.57 9.44 15.41
CA ILE A 101 10.27 10.75 14.82
C ILE A 101 9.60 11.66 15.86
N GLN A 102 8.62 11.16 16.61
CA GLN A 102 7.94 11.94 17.65
C GLN A 102 8.89 12.37 18.78
N ALA A 103 9.79 11.48 19.21
CA ALA A 103 10.84 11.83 20.17
C ALA A 103 11.73 12.95 19.64
N ALA A 104 12.19 12.84 18.39
CA ALA A 104 13.04 13.84 17.75
C ALA A 104 12.33 15.19 17.60
N LEU A 105 11.03 15.20 17.23
CA LEU A 105 10.24 16.43 17.16
C LEU A 105 10.18 17.16 18.51
N LYS A 106 9.98 16.41 19.61
CA LYS A 106 9.95 16.97 20.96
C LYS A 106 11.31 17.49 21.41
N LEU A 107 12.39 16.76 21.15
CA LEU A 107 13.76 17.18 21.49
C LEU A 107 14.17 18.46 20.77
N GLU A 108 13.88 18.52 19.47
CA GLU A 108 14.28 19.64 18.62
C GLU A 108 13.30 20.82 18.65
N GLY A 109 12.14 20.65 19.30
CA GLY A 109 11.07 21.65 19.32
C GLY A 109 10.45 21.93 17.93
N ALA A 110 10.54 20.97 17.00
CA ALA A 110 10.05 21.12 15.64
C ALA A 110 8.54 20.89 15.56
N ARG A 111 7.84 21.67 14.72
CA ARG A 111 6.37 21.60 14.59
C ARG A 111 5.91 20.51 13.64
N SER A 112 6.80 20.03 12.78
CA SER A 112 6.49 18.98 11.80
C SER A 112 7.73 18.18 11.39
N SER A 113 7.51 16.95 10.93
CA SER A 113 8.57 16.10 10.38
C SER A 113 9.29 16.76 9.19
N ARG A 114 8.59 17.54 8.37
CA ARG A 114 9.20 18.31 7.26
C ARG A 114 10.16 19.38 7.78
N GLU A 115 9.75 20.13 8.80
CA GLU A 115 10.61 21.15 9.41
C GLU A 115 11.87 20.54 10.00
N LEU A 116 11.70 19.45 10.76
CA LEU A 116 12.83 18.69 11.32
C LEU A 116 13.77 18.21 10.20
N PHE A 117 13.23 17.63 9.13
CA PHE A 117 14.02 17.14 8.00
C PHE A 117 14.82 18.25 7.31
N VAL A 118 14.18 19.39 7.01
CA VAL A 118 14.86 20.54 6.38
C VAL A 118 15.96 21.08 7.29
N LYS A 119 15.72 21.16 8.60
CA LYS A 119 16.73 21.57 9.59
C LYS A 119 17.95 20.64 9.54
N LEU A 120 17.72 19.32 9.60
CA LEU A 120 18.79 18.31 9.51
C LEU A 120 19.58 18.42 8.20
N CYS A 121 18.91 18.59 7.05
CA CYS A 121 19.60 18.77 5.77
C CYS A 121 20.48 20.03 5.76
N ASN A 122 19.98 21.16 6.28
CA ASN A 122 20.75 22.39 6.37
C ASN A 122 21.98 22.25 7.28
N GLU A 123 21.86 21.52 8.40
CA GLU A 123 22.99 21.24 9.28
C GLU A 123 24.07 20.39 8.58
N VAL A 124 23.67 19.39 7.79
CA VAL A 124 24.60 18.59 7.00
C VAL A 124 25.33 19.46 5.97
N ILE A 125 24.63 20.33 5.25
CA ILE A 125 25.24 21.24 4.26
C ILE A 125 26.25 22.17 4.95
N LYS A 126 25.87 22.79 6.08
CA LYS A 126 26.75 23.69 6.85
C LYS A 126 28.02 23.02 7.36
N LYS A 127 27.96 21.75 7.76
CA LYS A 127 29.14 21.00 8.23
C LYS A 127 30.15 20.68 7.12
N ASN A 128 29.70 20.71 5.86
CA ASN A 128 30.51 20.34 4.69
C ASN A 128 30.75 21.52 3.75
N SER A 129 30.37 22.74 4.14
CA SER A 129 30.67 24.00 3.46
C SER A 129 31.73 24.76 4.25
#